data_AF-A0A9D7NAE8-F1
#
_entry.id   AF-A0A9D7NAE8-F1
#
_cell.length_a   1.000
_cell.length_b   1.000
_cell.length_c   1.000
_cell.angle_alpha   90.00
_cell.angle_beta   90.00
_cell.angle_gamma   90.00
#
_symmetry.space_group_name_H-M   'P 1'
#
loop_
_entity.id
_entity.type
_entity.pdbx_description
1 polymer ?
#
loop_
_entity_poly.entity_id
_entity_poly.type
_entity_poly.pdbx_seq_one_letter_code
_entity_poly.pdbx_strand_id
1 'polypeptide(L)'
;MTTFIHIMILAFTTLLLNCNGKTENHRLNTSKQDTIIVNEKSKVLDNPKGLIKNYNGENNKLFVFVGQKLSVDPLPHKEGLMDGGFKAEYLILQKVYGNFLNDTIEFVAYDHYGIPPFSKFENVLLFVSADSGLYYHQKYMYNDVYQTKGGKWAGTYAEYDYGHAYNKHTKVKPIKIDFIKEISYPTKIVRSDSQIVTIAYPKPYFKTVGDKAIAIYGNYVDELFVLKRDGYLTARGIFEPKHKKD
;
A
#
# COMPACT_ATOMS: atom_id res chain seq x y z
N MET A 1 -30.38 13.48 47.54
CA MET A 1 -29.84 13.90 46.23
C MET A 1 -30.71 13.28 45.16
N THR A 2 -31.33 14.15 44.39
CA THR A 2 -32.24 13.92 43.28
C THR A 2 -31.49 13.38 42.05
N THR A 3 -32.07 12.43 41.33
CA THR A 3 -32.21 12.50 39.87
C THR A 3 -33.20 11.46 39.36
N PHE A 4 -34.08 11.95 38.50
CA PHE A 4 -35.26 11.33 37.92
C PHE A 4 -34.88 10.47 36.71
N ILE A 5 -35.53 9.33 36.52
CA ILE A 5 -35.62 8.65 35.22
C ILE A 5 -37.07 8.77 34.77
N HIS A 6 -37.31 9.60 33.75
CA HIS A 6 -38.59 9.71 33.07
C HIS A 6 -38.69 8.61 32.02
N ILE A 7 -39.62 7.69 32.25
CA ILE A 7 -40.13 6.74 31.26
C ILE A 7 -41.32 7.44 30.58
N MET A 8 -41.21 7.74 29.29
CA MET A 8 -42.35 8.14 28.47
C MET A 8 -42.79 6.97 27.61
N ILE A 9 -43.86 6.31 28.08
CA ILE A 9 -44.76 5.50 27.28
C ILE A 9 -45.72 6.47 26.60
N LEU A 10 -45.88 6.38 25.28
CA LEU A 10 -47.13 6.80 24.64
C LEU A 10 -47.50 5.79 23.55
N ALA A 11 -48.56 5.04 23.81
CA ALA A 11 -49.30 4.28 22.81
C ALA A 11 -50.39 5.19 22.22
N PHE A 12 -50.59 5.14 20.91
CA PHE A 12 -51.91 5.35 20.33
C PHE A 12 -52.09 4.49 19.08
N THR A 13 -53.04 3.58 19.20
CA THR A 13 -53.64 2.74 18.16
C THR A 13 -54.48 3.58 17.20
N THR A 14 -54.54 3.19 15.92
CA THR A 14 -55.80 2.90 15.20
C THR A 14 -55.55 2.26 13.83
N LEU A 15 -56.33 1.22 13.56
CA LEU A 15 -56.55 0.51 12.29
C LEU A 15 -57.08 1.46 11.19
N LEU A 16 -56.85 1.13 9.90
CA LEU A 16 -57.89 0.59 9.00
C LEU A 16 -57.34 0.24 7.60
N LEU A 17 -58.03 -0.74 7.01
CA LEU A 17 -57.82 -1.41 5.73
C LEU A 17 -58.05 -0.49 4.51
N ASN A 18 -57.45 -0.78 3.35
CA ASN A 18 -58.06 -1.58 2.27
C ASN A 18 -57.58 -1.20 0.84
N CYS A 19 -57.31 -2.25 0.05
CA CYS A 19 -57.47 -2.47 -1.40
C CYS A 19 -57.02 -1.51 -2.53
N ASN A 20 -56.41 -2.20 -3.52
CA ASN A 20 -56.55 -2.10 -4.98
C ASN A 20 -55.76 -1.06 -5.79
N GLY A 21 -55.13 -1.55 -6.87
CA GLY A 21 -54.82 -0.71 -8.02
C GLY A 21 -53.79 -1.28 -8.99
N LYS A 22 -54.27 -2.11 -9.93
CA LYS A 22 -53.67 -2.56 -11.19
C LYS A 22 -52.50 -1.75 -11.77
N THR A 23 -51.54 -2.50 -12.31
CA THR A 23 -50.66 -2.12 -13.41
C THR A 23 -51.44 -1.59 -14.62
N GLU A 24 -51.11 -0.39 -15.09
CA GLU A 24 -51.30 0.02 -16.48
C GLU A 24 -50.06 0.73 -17.01
N ASN A 25 -49.58 0.22 -18.15
CA ASN A 25 -48.61 0.89 -19.01
C ASN A 25 -49.31 2.07 -19.69
N HIS A 26 -48.75 3.26 -19.56
CA HIS A 26 -48.94 4.30 -20.57
C HIS A 26 -47.60 4.95 -20.89
N ARG A 27 -47.10 4.66 -22.11
CA ARG A 27 -46.07 5.48 -22.76
C ARG A 27 -46.68 6.83 -23.07
N LEU A 28 -46.04 7.90 -22.61
CA LEU A 28 -46.19 9.23 -23.19
C LEU A 28 -44.79 9.78 -23.51
N ASN A 29 -44.52 9.92 -24.80
CA ASN A 29 -43.41 10.70 -25.33
C ASN A 29 -43.69 12.18 -25.07
N THR A 30 -42.87 12.83 -24.24
CA THR A 30 -42.71 14.28 -24.28
C THR A 30 -41.24 14.63 -24.22
N SER A 31 -40.75 15.10 -25.37
CA SER A 31 -39.50 15.82 -25.54
C SER A 31 -39.43 16.99 -24.57
N LYS A 32 -38.56 16.91 -23.56
CA LYS A 32 -37.97 18.07 -22.90
C LYS A 32 -36.49 17.81 -22.71
N GLN A 33 -35.71 18.73 -23.28
CA GLN A 33 -34.28 18.83 -23.13
C GLN A 33 -33.98 19.23 -21.70
N ASP A 34 -33.85 18.24 -20.82
CA ASP A 34 -33.29 18.46 -19.50
C ASP A 34 -31.79 18.72 -19.70
N THR A 35 -31.45 20.00 -19.65
CA THR A 35 -30.07 20.45 -19.52
C THR A 35 -29.57 19.91 -18.19
N ILE A 36 -28.90 18.75 -18.24
CA ILE A 36 -28.18 18.22 -17.09
C ILE A 36 -27.05 19.21 -16.82
N ILE A 37 -27.27 20.10 -15.85
CA ILE A 37 -26.18 20.82 -15.19
C ILE A 37 -25.39 19.75 -14.44
N VAL A 38 -24.41 19.16 -15.13
CA VAL A 38 -23.42 18.29 -14.52
C VAL A 38 -22.63 19.18 -13.57
N ASN A 39 -22.91 19.03 -12.28
CA ASN A 39 -22.23 19.69 -11.19
C ASN A 39 -20.71 19.44 -11.30
N GLU A 40 -19.95 20.45 -11.71
CA GLU A 40 -18.50 20.37 -11.96
C GLU A 40 -17.70 19.87 -10.74
N LYS A 41 -18.27 19.93 -9.52
CA LYS A 41 -17.67 19.37 -8.31
C LYS A 41 -17.44 17.86 -8.34
N SER A 42 -18.19 17.08 -9.13
CA SER A 42 -18.01 15.61 -9.15
C SER A 42 -16.84 15.16 -10.05
N LYS A 43 -16.49 15.93 -11.07
CA LYS A 43 -15.37 15.59 -11.99
C LYS A 43 -13.99 15.80 -11.35
N VAL A 44 -13.88 16.64 -10.33
CA VAL A 44 -12.61 16.92 -9.64
C VAL A 44 -12.10 15.70 -8.84
N LEU A 45 -13.00 14.79 -8.44
CA LEU A 45 -12.66 13.61 -7.64
C LEU A 45 -12.20 12.40 -8.48
N ASP A 46 -12.09 12.54 -9.80
CA ASP A 46 -11.74 11.40 -10.66
C ASP A 46 -10.23 11.25 -10.90
N ASN A 47 -9.46 12.32 -10.69
CA ASN A 47 -8.01 12.33 -10.89
C ASN A 47 -7.31 12.42 -9.52
N PRO A 48 -6.48 11.42 -9.14
CA PRO A 48 -5.69 11.47 -7.91
C PRO A 48 -4.82 12.74 -7.80
N LYS A 49 -4.57 13.44 -8.91
CA LYS A 49 -3.80 14.68 -8.97
C LYS A 49 -4.36 15.78 -8.09
N GLY A 50 -5.68 15.85 -7.90
CA GLY A 50 -6.31 16.82 -7.01
C GLY A 50 -6.13 16.49 -5.52
N LEU A 51 -5.73 15.26 -5.19
CA LEU A 51 -5.64 14.73 -3.83
C LEU A 51 -4.22 14.74 -3.28
N ILE A 52 -3.22 14.94 -4.15
CA ILE A 52 -1.81 14.83 -3.82
C ILE A 52 -1.15 16.21 -3.98
N LYS A 53 -0.41 16.62 -2.96
CA LYS A 53 0.42 17.81 -2.92
C LYS A 53 1.87 17.37 -3.00
N ASN A 54 2.75 18.19 -3.58
CA ASN A 54 4.22 18.04 -3.56
C ASN A 54 4.89 17.23 -4.71
N TYR A 55 4.40 17.34 -5.95
CA TYR A 55 5.18 16.92 -7.12
C TYR A 55 6.22 17.99 -7.52
N ASN A 56 7.51 17.66 -7.46
CA ASN A 56 8.61 18.62 -7.64
C ASN A 56 9.57 18.31 -8.82
N GLY A 57 9.09 17.74 -9.94
CA GLY A 57 9.76 17.89 -11.25
C GLY A 57 10.23 16.62 -11.99
N GLU A 58 10.68 16.85 -13.24
CA GLU A 58 10.86 15.88 -14.34
C GLU A 58 12.17 15.04 -14.28
N ASN A 59 13.10 15.38 -13.38
CA ASN A 59 14.44 14.76 -13.33
C ASN A 59 14.54 13.51 -12.44
N ASN A 60 13.45 13.02 -11.84
CA ASN A 60 13.45 11.78 -11.06
C ASN A 60 12.23 10.91 -11.39
N LYS A 61 12.30 10.17 -12.50
CA LYS A 61 11.30 9.14 -12.84
C LYS A 61 11.16 8.06 -11.75
N LEU A 62 12.19 7.86 -10.93
CA LEU A 62 12.18 6.97 -9.78
C LEU A 62 12.79 7.70 -8.58
N PHE A 63 12.09 7.64 -7.45
CA PHE A 63 12.60 8.05 -6.15
C PHE A 63 12.47 6.89 -5.17
N VAL A 64 13.55 6.60 -4.44
CA VAL A 64 13.63 5.51 -3.48
C VAL A 64 14.09 6.07 -2.14
N PHE A 65 13.36 5.74 -1.08
CA PHE A 65 13.60 6.31 0.24
C PHE A 65 13.20 5.34 1.35
N VAL A 66 13.85 5.48 2.49
CA VAL A 66 13.33 4.96 3.76
C VAL A 66 12.32 5.97 4.26
N GLY A 67 11.07 5.54 4.42
CA GLY A 67 9.98 6.36 4.89
C GLY A 67 9.39 5.86 6.21
N GLN A 68 9.01 6.78 7.08
CA GLN A 68 8.12 6.52 8.21
C GLN A 68 6.69 6.81 7.80
N LYS A 69 5.78 5.87 8.04
CA LYS A 69 4.37 6.01 7.68
C LYS A 69 3.72 7.12 8.50
N LEU A 70 3.09 8.07 7.82
CA LEU A 70 2.20 9.07 8.44
C LEU A 70 0.74 8.67 8.25
N SER A 71 0.33 8.37 7.01
CA SER A 71 -1.03 7.93 6.67
C SER A 71 -1.05 7.00 5.45
N VAL A 72 -2.05 6.11 5.40
CA VAL A 72 -2.41 5.33 4.21
C VAL A 72 -3.93 5.22 4.19
N ASP A 73 -4.57 6.08 3.41
CA ASP A 73 -6.01 6.23 3.38
C ASP A 73 -6.58 5.68 2.07
N PRO A 74 -7.71 4.94 2.11
CA PRO A 74 -8.35 4.47 0.90
C PRO A 74 -8.88 5.66 0.07
N LEU A 75 -8.67 5.60 -1.23
CA LEU A 75 -9.31 6.49 -2.19
C LEU A 75 -10.70 5.94 -2.54
N PRO A 76 -11.64 6.80 -3.00
CA PRO A 76 -12.93 6.34 -3.48
C PRO A 76 -12.78 5.24 -4.53
N HIS A 77 -13.39 4.08 -4.26
CA HIS A 77 -13.39 2.96 -5.20
C HIS A 77 -14.37 3.25 -6.34
N LYS A 78 -13.97 2.91 -7.57
CA LYS A 78 -14.86 2.96 -8.74
C LYS A 78 -15.23 1.55 -9.14
N GLU A 79 -16.52 1.33 -9.36
CA GLU A 79 -17.06 0.06 -9.82
C GLU A 79 -16.37 -0.38 -11.12
N GLY A 80 -16.01 -1.66 -11.20
CA GLY A 80 -15.32 -2.24 -12.36
C GLY A 80 -13.79 -2.12 -12.35
N LEU A 81 -13.18 -1.46 -11.35
CA LEU A 81 -11.72 -1.47 -11.18
C LEU A 81 -11.25 -2.69 -10.38
N MET A 82 -10.22 -3.38 -10.87
CA MET A 82 -9.62 -4.53 -10.19
C MET A 82 -8.77 -4.13 -8.98
N ASP A 83 -8.22 -2.93 -8.95
CA ASP A 83 -7.35 -2.44 -7.88
C ASP A 83 -8.08 -1.39 -7.03
N GLY A 84 -7.88 -1.46 -5.71
CA GLY A 84 -8.17 -0.37 -4.79
C GLY A 84 -7.07 0.68 -4.84
N GLY A 85 -7.45 1.97 -4.86
CA GLY A 85 -6.52 3.08 -4.79
C GLY A 85 -6.32 3.55 -3.35
N PHE A 86 -5.11 4.01 -3.02
CA PHE A 86 -4.75 4.49 -1.69
C PHE A 86 -3.89 5.74 -1.81
N LYS A 87 -4.18 6.76 -1.00
CA LYS A 87 -3.28 7.90 -0.77
C LYS A 87 -2.37 7.55 0.39
N ALA A 88 -1.06 7.59 0.15
CA ALA A 88 -0.05 7.34 1.16
C ALA A 88 0.77 8.59 1.41
N GLU A 89 1.04 8.89 2.68
CA GLU A 89 1.90 9.99 3.12
C GLU A 89 2.97 9.46 4.07
N TYR A 90 4.23 9.78 3.78
CA TYR A 90 5.39 9.29 4.52
C TYR A 90 6.40 10.41 4.76
N LEU A 91 6.98 10.42 5.96
CA LEU A 91 8.18 11.20 6.27
C LEU A 91 9.41 10.49 5.70
N ILE A 92 10.26 11.20 4.97
CA ILE A 92 11.50 10.73 4.36
C ILE A 92 12.61 10.76 5.40
N LEU A 93 13.01 9.59 5.87
CA LEU A 93 14.09 9.42 6.84
C LEU A 93 15.46 9.31 6.17
N GLN A 94 15.52 8.70 4.99
CA GLN A 94 16.75 8.56 4.21
C GLN A 94 16.43 8.51 2.70
N LYS A 95 17.11 9.34 1.91
CA LYS A 95 17.08 9.25 0.44
C LYS A 95 18.06 8.16 0.00
N VAL A 96 17.60 7.22 -0.83
CA VAL A 96 18.39 6.07 -1.31
C VAL A 96 18.73 6.22 -2.80
N TYR A 97 17.77 6.68 -3.60
CA TYR A 97 17.97 6.94 -5.02
C TYR A 97 17.07 8.08 -5.51
N GLY A 98 17.59 8.89 -6.43
CA GLY A 98 16.90 10.06 -6.96
C GLY A 98 16.88 11.22 -5.96
N ASN A 99 16.36 12.36 -6.41
CA ASN A 99 16.23 13.56 -5.60
C ASN A 99 14.76 13.90 -5.30
N PHE A 100 14.51 14.33 -4.08
CA PHE A 100 13.24 14.88 -3.65
C PHE A 100 13.53 15.97 -2.62
N LEU A 101 12.89 17.13 -2.75
CA LEU A 101 13.30 18.32 -1.99
C LEU A 101 12.69 18.35 -0.58
N ASN A 102 11.45 17.90 -0.44
CA ASN A 102 10.76 17.97 0.83
C ASN A 102 11.15 16.79 1.74
N ASP A 103 10.82 16.92 3.01
CA ASP A 103 10.96 15.86 4.01
C ASP A 103 9.76 14.91 4.02
N THR A 104 8.64 15.27 3.39
CA THR A 104 7.42 14.49 3.38
C THR A 104 6.96 14.29 1.95
N ILE A 105 6.56 13.06 1.61
CA ILE A 105 6.09 12.69 0.27
C ILE A 105 4.71 12.06 0.34
N GLU A 106 3.86 12.51 -0.60
CA GLU A 106 2.57 11.92 -0.88
C GLU A 106 2.63 11.16 -2.21
N PHE A 107 2.06 9.96 -2.26
CA PHE A 107 1.97 9.15 -3.48
C PHE A 107 0.70 8.31 -3.50
N VAL A 108 0.35 7.82 -4.69
CA VAL A 108 -0.79 6.91 -4.89
C VAL A 108 -0.27 5.48 -4.96
N ALA A 109 -0.89 4.57 -4.22
CA ALA A 109 -0.67 3.13 -4.36
C ALA A 109 -1.93 2.44 -4.88
N TYR A 110 -1.73 1.42 -5.70
CA TYR A 110 -2.81 0.55 -6.18
C TYR A 110 -2.53 -0.88 -5.78
N ASP A 111 -3.52 -1.54 -5.21
CA ASP A 111 -3.40 -2.94 -4.79
C ASP A 111 -4.68 -3.71 -5.07
N HIS A 112 -4.51 -4.93 -5.56
CA HIS A 112 -5.59 -5.86 -5.88
C HIS A 112 -6.15 -6.56 -4.65
N TYR A 113 -5.35 -6.71 -3.59
CA TYR A 113 -5.65 -7.56 -2.43
C TYR A 113 -6.09 -6.76 -1.20
N GLY A 114 -6.55 -5.52 -1.40
CA GLY A 114 -6.99 -4.62 -0.33
C GLY A 114 -5.90 -3.63 0.08
N ILE A 115 -5.78 -3.35 1.39
CA ILE A 115 -4.84 -2.34 1.88
C ILE A 115 -3.39 -2.76 1.55
N PRO A 116 -2.55 -1.87 0.97
CA PRO A 116 -1.21 -2.23 0.53
C PRO A 116 -0.37 -2.82 1.68
N PRO A 117 0.27 -3.99 1.50
CA PRO A 117 0.99 -4.68 2.59
C PRO A 117 2.07 -3.85 3.28
N PHE A 118 2.73 -2.93 2.57
CA PHE A 118 3.74 -2.04 3.14
C PHE A 118 3.19 -1.17 4.29
N SER A 119 1.89 -0.87 4.28
CA SER A 119 1.24 -0.03 5.29
C SER A 119 1.23 -0.66 6.69
N LYS A 120 1.51 -1.96 6.81
CA LYS A 120 1.56 -2.66 8.11
C LYS A 120 2.81 -2.31 8.92
N PHE A 121 3.82 -1.74 8.28
CA PHE A 121 5.10 -1.44 8.88
C PHE A 121 5.21 0.06 9.22
N GLU A 122 5.92 0.36 10.29
CA GLU A 122 6.19 1.75 10.69
C GLU A 122 7.17 2.43 9.73
N ASN A 123 8.27 1.73 9.41
CA ASN A 123 9.34 2.21 8.55
C ASN A 123 9.55 1.26 7.37
N VAL A 124 9.66 1.81 6.18
CA VAL A 124 9.65 1.02 4.93
C VAL A 124 10.60 1.64 3.91
N LEU A 125 11.36 0.80 3.20
CA LEU A 125 12.01 1.19 1.95
C LEU A 125 10.95 1.17 0.84
N LEU A 126 10.65 2.33 0.28
CA LEU A 126 9.62 2.53 -0.74
C LEU A 126 10.21 2.99 -2.07
N PHE A 127 9.54 2.60 -3.14
CA PHE A 127 9.91 2.88 -4.52
C PHE A 127 8.73 3.57 -5.18
N VAL A 128 8.90 4.83 -5.58
CA VAL A 128 7.84 5.60 -6.24
C VAL A 128 8.32 6.15 -7.57
N SER A 129 7.44 6.17 -8.56
CA SER A 129 7.73 6.74 -9.87
C SER A 129 6.86 7.94 -10.17
N ALA A 130 7.49 8.94 -10.76
CA ALA A 130 6.81 10.13 -11.25
C ALA A 130 6.09 9.82 -12.57
N ASP A 131 4.79 10.10 -12.62
CA ASP A 131 4.01 10.11 -13.85
C ASP A 131 2.93 11.19 -13.79
N SER A 132 2.75 11.94 -14.88
CA SER A 132 1.65 12.91 -15.06
C SER A 132 1.49 13.96 -13.94
N GLY A 133 2.59 14.29 -13.25
CA GLY A 133 2.62 15.23 -12.13
C GLY A 133 2.23 14.62 -10.78
N LEU A 134 2.36 13.30 -10.63
CA LEU A 134 2.11 12.55 -9.41
C LEU A 134 3.22 11.53 -9.16
N TYR A 135 3.37 11.09 -7.91
CA TYR A 135 4.13 9.90 -7.58
C TYR A 135 3.19 8.71 -7.40
N TYR A 136 3.58 7.58 -7.98
CA TYR A 136 2.91 6.29 -7.84
C TYR A 136 3.85 5.29 -7.20
N HIS A 137 3.35 4.52 -6.24
CA HIS A 137 4.06 3.36 -5.73
C HIS A 137 4.34 2.39 -6.87
N GLN A 138 5.59 1.94 -6.97
CA GLN A 138 5.93 0.82 -7.81
C GLN A 138 5.27 -0.43 -7.20
N LYS A 139 4.16 -0.89 -7.77
CA LYS A 139 3.31 -1.95 -7.22
C LYS A 139 4.13 -3.14 -6.67
N TYR A 140 3.87 -3.53 -5.43
CA TYR A 140 4.57 -4.58 -4.67
C TYR A 140 6.08 -4.36 -4.43
N MET A 141 6.61 -3.16 -4.66
CA MET A 141 8.02 -2.83 -4.42
C MET A 141 8.20 -2.12 -3.08
N TYR A 142 8.51 -2.91 -2.06
CA TYR A 142 8.92 -2.39 -0.76
C TYR A 142 9.77 -3.42 -0.03
N ASN A 143 10.44 -2.97 1.03
CA ASN A 143 11.02 -3.82 2.07
C ASN A 143 10.72 -3.14 3.42
N ASP A 144 10.27 -3.90 4.42
CA ASP A 144 10.24 -3.43 5.79
C ASP A 144 11.68 -3.24 6.30
N VAL A 145 11.92 -2.14 7.00
CA VAL A 145 13.27 -1.77 7.45
C VAL A 145 13.28 -1.28 8.89
N TYR A 146 14.38 -1.55 9.57
CA TYR A 146 14.53 -1.35 11.00
C TYR A 146 15.87 -0.73 11.33
N GLN A 147 15.92 0.04 12.41
CA GLN A 147 17.18 0.61 12.88
C GLN A 147 18.10 -0.49 13.43
N THR A 148 19.36 -0.39 13.05
CA THR A 148 20.46 -1.22 13.56
C THR A 148 21.20 -0.49 14.67
N LYS A 149 21.90 -1.22 15.55
CA LYS A 149 22.74 -0.59 16.59
C LYS A 149 23.85 0.31 16.02
N GLY A 150 24.22 0.11 14.76
CA GLY A 150 25.15 0.97 14.03
C GLY A 150 24.52 2.23 13.41
N GLY A 151 23.26 2.56 13.72
CA GLY A 151 22.58 3.77 13.25
C GLY A 151 22.12 3.75 11.79
N LYS A 152 22.24 2.61 11.10
CA LYS A 152 21.77 2.41 9.71
C LYS A 152 20.42 1.69 9.66
N TRP A 153 19.72 1.82 8.54
CA TRP A 153 18.52 1.05 8.24
C TRP A 153 18.84 -0.25 7.50
N ALA A 154 18.24 -1.35 7.92
CA ALA A 154 18.35 -2.66 7.27
C ALA A 154 16.99 -3.37 7.25
N GLY A 155 16.75 -4.15 6.21
CA GLY A 155 15.60 -5.06 6.13
C GLY A 155 16.00 -6.49 6.43
N THR A 156 15.01 -7.36 6.59
CA THR A 156 15.23 -8.80 6.80
C THR A 156 15.51 -9.51 5.46
N TYR A 157 15.79 -10.80 5.50
CA TYR A 157 16.10 -11.55 4.28
C TYR A 157 14.95 -11.54 3.26
N ALA A 158 15.21 -10.95 2.10
CA ALA A 158 14.22 -10.75 1.03
C ALA A 158 14.22 -11.91 0.02
N GLU A 159 13.66 -13.06 0.41
CA GLU A 159 13.67 -14.29 -0.39
C GLU A 159 13.23 -14.10 -1.85
N TYR A 160 12.14 -13.37 -2.07
CA TYR A 160 11.62 -13.11 -3.43
C TYR A 160 12.55 -12.25 -4.28
N ASP A 161 13.33 -11.37 -3.66
CA ASP A 161 14.28 -10.52 -4.39
C ASP A 161 15.49 -11.36 -4.82
N TYR A 162 15.99 -12.23 -3.95
CA TYR A 162 17.06 -13.17 -4.29
C TYR A 162 16.61 -14.21 -5.33
N GLY A 163 15.35 -14.66 -5.27
CA GLY A 163 14.78 -15.63 -6.21
C GLY A 163 14.44 -15.05 -7.59
N HIS A 164 14.50 -13.73 -7.77
CA HIS A 164 14.17 -13.10 -9.03
C HIS A 164 15.17 -13.46 -10.14
N ALA A 165 14.68 -13.70 -11.37
CA ALA A 165 15.50 -14.24 -12.46
C ALA A 165 16.74 -13.39 -12.80
N TYR A 166 16.66 -12.07 -12.68
CA TYR A 166 17.79 -11.17 -12.93
C TYR A 166 18.80 -11.11 -11.77
N ASN A 167 18.46 -11.65 -10.59
CA ASN A 167 19.32 -11.68 -9.42
C ASN A 167 20.05 -13.02 -9.23
N LYS A 168 19.93 -13.99 -10.15
CA LYS A 168 20.59 -15.30 -10.09
C LYS A 168 22.09 -15.22 -9.78
N HIS A 169 22.77 -14.20 -10.31
CA HIS A 169 24.21 -13.98 -10.15
C HIS A 169 24.54 -12.75 -9.27
N THR A 170 23.61 -12.34 -8.42
CA THR A 170 23.84 -11.19 -7.54
C THR A 170 25.03 -11.42 -6.62
N LYS A 171 25.87 -10.38 -6.52
CA LYS A 171 27.00 -10.33 -5.57
C LYS A 171 26.55 -9.89 -4.18
N VAL A 172 25.35 -9.34 -4.04
CA VAL A 172 24.76 -9.00 -2.74
C VAL A 172 24.59 -10.28 -1.95
N LYS A 173 25.04 -10.28 -0.69
CA LYS A 173 24.90 -11.41 0.23
C LYS A 173 24.25 -10.93 1.51
N PRO A 174 23.30 -11.69 2.07
CA PRO A 174 22.73 -11.34 3.36
C PRO A 174 23.79 -11.52 4.45
N ILE A 175 23.82 -10.58 5.40
CA ILE A 175 24.74 -10.61 6.55
C ILE A 175 23.94 -10.65 7.85
N LYS A 176 24.60 -11.01 8.96
CA LYS A 176 23.98 -10.86 10.28
C LYS A 176 23.75 -9.38 10.56
N ILE A 177 22.54 -9.03 10.98
CA ILE A 177 22.17 -7.65 11.31
C ILE A 177 21.94 -7.55 12.81
N ASP A 178 22.64 -6.61 13.46
CA ASP A 178 22.40 -6.29 14.86
C ASP A 178 21.32 -5.21 14.97
N PHE A 179 20.06 -5.63 14.94
CA PHE A 179 18.90 -4.75 15.09
C PHE A 179 18.81 -4.19 16.52
N ILE A 180 18.28 -2.97 16.67
CA ILE A 180 18.04 -2.37 17.99
C ILE A 180 16.98 -3.17 18.76
N LYS A 181 15.95 -3.65 18.06
CA LYS A 181 14.85 -4.44 18.62
C LYS A 181 14.79 -5.79 17.91
N GLU A 182 14.27 -6.81 18.61
CA GLU A 182 13.96 -8.09 17.98
C GLU A 182 12.91 -7.89 16.87
N ILE A 183 13.22 -8.40 15.68
CA ILE A 183 12.29 -8.43 14.55
C ILE A 183 11.80 -9.86 14.39
N SER A 184 10.50 -10.07 14.59
CA SER A 184 9.90 -11.40 14.55
C SER A 184 8.61 -11.40 13.75
N TYR A 185 8.37 -12.49 13.03
CA TYR A 185 7.17 -12.70 12.24
C TYR A 185 6.43 -13.96 12.71
N PRO A 186 5.09 -14.01 12.61
CA PRO A 186 4.36 -15.22 12.93
C PRO A 186 4.69 -16.31 11.90
N THR A 187 4.86 -17.53 12.40
CA THR A 187 4.99 -18.75 11.59
C THR A 187 3.65 -19.33 11.19
N LYS A 188 2.55 -18.82 11.73
CA LYS A 188 1.18 -19.23 11.42
C LYS A 188 0.31 -18.01 11.21
N ILE A 189 -0.45 -17.99 10.11
CA ILE A 189 -1.45 -16.96 9.85
C ILE A 189 -2.82 -17.59 9.65
N VAL A 190 -3.86 -16.90 10.08
CA VAL A 190 -5.27 -17.28 9.84
C VAL A 190 -5.74 -16.52 8.60
N ARG A 191 -6.21 -17.26 7.59
CA ARG A 191 -6.80 -16.70 6.38
C ARG A 191 -8.25 -16.24 6.63
N SER A 192 -8.80 -15.49 5.68
CA SER A 192 -10.19 -15.03 5.72
C SER A 192 -11.23 -16.17 5.76
N ASP A 193 -10.86 -17.36 5.29
CA ASP A 193 -11.67 -18.58 5.34
C ASP A 193 -11.43 -19.42 6.60
N SER A 194 -10.80 -18.83 7.63
CA SER A 194 -10.42 -19.49 8.89
C SER A 194 -9.36 -20.60 8.76
N GLN A 195 -8.75 -20.81 7.59
CA GLN A 195 -7.66 -21.78 7.46
C GLN A 195 -6.37 -21.27 8.08
N ILE A 196 -5.65 -22.15 8.79
CA ILE A 196 -4.32 -21.86 9.33
C ILE A 196 -3.26 -22.25 8.30
N VAL A 197 -2.42 -21.30 7.94
CA VAL A 197 -1.29 -21.50 7.03
C VAL A 197 0.01 -21.39 7.80
N THR A 198 0.90 -22.36 7.61
CA THR A 198 2.27 -22.28 8.14
C THR A 198 3.16 -21.57 7.14
N ILE A 199 3.91 -20.57 7.60
CA ILE A 199 4.89 -19.83 6.82
C ILE A 199 6.28 -20.39 7.13
N ALA A 200 6.97 -20.87 6.10
CA ALA A 200 8.35 -21.30 6.20
C ALA A 200 9.27 -20.08 6.15
N TYR A 201 10.21 -20.00 7.10
CA TYR A 201 11.26 -19.00 7.10
C TYR A 201 12.62 -19.70 6.98
N PRO A 202 13.41 -19.40 5.94
CA PRO A 202 14.62 -20.16 5.64
C PRO A 202 15.74 -19.93 6.68
N LYS A 203 16.38 -21.02 7.11
CA LYS A 203 17.68 -20.99 7.78
C LYS A 203 18.79 -20.69 6.75
N PRO A 204 19.88 -19.99 7.12
CA PRO A 204 20.21 -19.47 8.45
C PRO A 204 19.59 -18.09 8.75
N TYR A 205 18.76 -17.56 7.84
CA TYR A 205 18.33 -16.17 7.87
C TYR A 205 17.34 -15.86 8.98
N PHE A 206 16.56 -16.86 9.38
CA PHE A 206 15.64 -16.78 10.51
C PHE A 206 15.90 -17.89 11.52
N LYS A 207 15.64 -17.57 12.79
CA LYS A 207 15.59 -18.52 13.91
C LYS A 207 14.14 -18.70 14.35
N THR A 208 13.60 -19.91 14.21
CA THR A 208 12.26 -20.24 14.71
C THR A 208 12.29 -20.51 16.21
N VAL A 209 11.42 -19.85 16.97
CA VAL A 209 11.19 -20.05 18.40
C VAL A 209 9.68 -20.06 18.65
N GLY A 210 9.12 -21.23 18.97
CA GLY A 210 7.68 -21.39 19.12
C GLY A 210 6.93 -21.06 17.82
N ASP A 211 5.99 -20.12 17.90
CA ASP A 211 5.20 -19.64 16.77
C ASP A 211 5.81 -18.43 16.06
N LYS A 212 7.05 -18.03 16.40
CA LYS A 212 7.75 -16.89 15.82
C LYS A 212 8.98 -17.29 15.01
N ALA A 213 9.23 -16.57 13.92
CA ALA A 213 10.48 -16.57 13.18
C ALA A 213 11.20 -15.24 13.44
N ILE A 214 12.34 -15.30 14.13
CA ILE A 214 13.16 -14.15 14.48
C ILE A 214 14.18 -13.92 13.36
N ALA A 215 14.24 -12.72 12.81
CA ALA A 215 15.21 -12.36 11.78
C ALA A 215 16.62 -12.27 12.37
N ILE A 216 17.58 -12.94 11.70
CA ILE A 216 18.99 -12.97 12.09
C ILE A 216 19.85 -12.33 11.00
N TYR A 217 19.49 -12.55 9.73
CA TYR A 217 20.20 -11.99 8.59
C TYR A 217 19.30 -11.05 7.77
N GLY A 218 19.95 -10.16 7.04
CA GLY A 218 19.31 -9.19 6.18
C GLY A 218 20.32 -8.42 5.35
N ASN A 219 19.91 -7.26 4.87
CA ASN A 219 20.73 -6.37 4.06
C ASN A 219 20.46 -4.92 4.44
N TYR A 220 21.49 -4.07 4.32
CA TYR A 220 21.31 -2.63 4.44
C TYR A 220 20.55 -2.08 3.22
N VAL A 221 19.93 -0.91 3.39
CA VAL A 221 19.00 -0.33 2.39
C VAL A 221 19.60 -0.10 1.00
N ASP A 222 20.89 0.17 0.92
CA ASP A 222 21.63 0.31 -0.34
C ASP A 222 21.69 -1.02 -1.10
N GLU A 223 21.96 -2.12 -0.41
CA GLU A 223 21.96 -3.46 -1.00
C GLU A 223 20.54 -3.95 -1.35
N LEU A 224 19.54 -3.64 -0.53
CA LEU A 224 18.14 -3.90 -0.86
C LEU A 224 17.72 -3.15 -2.13
N PHE A 225 18.14 -1.90 -2.27
CA PHE A 225 17.95 -1.14 -3.50
C PHE A 225 18.63 -1.83 -4.69
N VAL A 226 19.87 -2.33 -4.55
CA VAL A 226 20.55 -3.07 -5.62
C VAL A 226 19.76 -4.30 -6.05
N LEU A 227 19.23 -5.10 -5.11
CA LEU A 227 18.41 -6.27 -5.42
C LEU A 227 17.13 -5.90 -6.18
N LYS A 228 16.44 -4.84 -5.77
CA LYS A 228 15.23 -4.35 -6.48
C LYS A 228 15.56 -3.76 -7.84
N ARG A 229 16.67 -3.00 -7.94
CA ARG A 229 17.17 -2.37 -9.18
C ARG A 229 17.49 -3.42 -10.22
N ASP A 230 18.38 -4.34 -9.88
CA ASP A 230 18.88 -5.36 -10.81
C ASP A 230 17.78 -6.41 -11.07
N GLY A 231 16.86 -6.61 -10.11
CA GLY A 231 15.69 -7.48 -10.23
C GLY A 231 14.49 -6.83 -10.93
N TYR A 232 13.44 -6.57 -10.15
CA TYR A 232 12.13 -6.14 -10.66
C TYR A 232 12.16 -4.83 -11.46
N LEU A 233 12.97 -3.84 -11.06
CA LEU A 233 13.01 -2.56 -11.78
C LEU A 233 13.63 -2.73 -13.18
N THR A 234 14.66 -3.58 -13.31
CA THR A 234 15.20 -3.99 -14.62
C THR A 234 14.16 -4.75 -15.44
N ALA A 235 13.45 -5.72 -14.83
CA ALA A 235 12.38 -6.44 -15.53
C ALA A 235 11.24 -5.54 -16.03
N ARG A 236 11.02 -4.39 -15.37
CA ARG A 236 10.05 -3.35 -15.76
C ARG A 236 10.61 -2.34 -16.77
N GLY A 237 11.86 -2.49 -17.22
CA GLY A 237 12.50 -1.56 -18.16
C GLY A 237 12.87 -0.21 -17.56
N ILE A 238 12.93 -0.10 -16.22
CA ILE A 238 13.37 1.13 -15.53
C ILE A 238 14.90 1.24 -15.52
N PHE A 239 15.58 0.09 -15.53
CA PHE A 239 17.05 -0.01 -15.64
C PHE A 239 17.42 -1.01 -16.72
N GLU A 240 18.59 -0.80 -17.33
CA GLU A 240 19.18 -1.74 -18.28
C GLU A 240 19.71 -2.99 -17.56
N PRO A 241 19.55 -4.20 -18.14
CA PRO A 241 20.05 -5.42 -17.54
C PRO A 241 21.57 -5.48 -17.57
N LYS A 242 22.18 -5.81 -16.43
CA LYS A 242 23.64 -5.99 -16.33
C LYS A 242 24.15 -7.29 -16.95
N HIS A 243 23.26 -8.27 -17.11
CA HIS A 243 23.57 -9.58 -17.68
C HIS A 243 22.49 -9.93 -18.71
N LYS A 244 22.88 -10.50 -19.85
CA LYS A 244 21.92 -11.02 -20.83
C LYS A 244 21.12 -12.16 -20.18
N LYS A 245 19.84 -12.28 -20.53
CA LYS A 245 19.05 -13.45 -20.13
C LYS A 245 19.69 -14.67 -20.79
N ASP A 246 20.25 -15.55 -19.97
CA ASP A 246 20.57 -16.93 -20.35
C ASP A 246 19.28 -17.76 -20.42
#